data_AF-A0A1S2EVL9-F1
#
_entry.id   AF-A0A1S2EVL9-F1
#
_cell.length_a   1.000
_cell.length_b   1.000
_cell.length_c   1.000
_cell.angle_alpha   90.00
_cell.angle_beta   90.00
_cell.angle_gamma   90.00
#
_symmetry.space_group_name_H-M   'P 1'
#
loop_
_entity.id
_entity.type
_entity.pdbx_description
1 polymer ?
#
loop_
_entity_poly.entity_id
_entity_poly.type
_entity_poly.pdbx_seq_one_letter_code
_entity_poly.pdbx_strand_id
1 'polypeptide(L)'
;MDTTDIVKSTGISLTKGAIGAIPYVGTLLNEIFFENRGRLKQERVNRFIEELKIYISKEMNQNQFDFDYIKSEQFSDLFESIIFRISQNRSEEKLHRLKKVLVNQMTSPYETDYTETFLDIASKINEKQIEILNTHRKAEYGQIKNEDKLLDRGILDANHTVEVSNFRDNEYYKLEKAQYMFYVQDLVSKSLLLDDSINRLSTRPYTILKITAFGIEFLRFIENRSFESDSESIT
;
A
#
# COMPACT_ATOMS: atom_id res chain seq x y z
N MET A 1 -23.46 -31.43 -16.52
CA MET A 1 -22.40 -30.43 -16.80
C MET A 1 -21.68 -30.22 -15.48
N ASP A 2 -20.39 -30.56 -15.41
CA ASP A 2 -19.63 -30.60 -14.15
C ASP A 2 -19.40 -29.18 -13.63
N THR A 3 -19.69 -28.94 -12.35
CA THR A 3 -19.47 -27.65 -11.67
C THR A 3 -18.03 -27.16 -11.79
N THR A 4 -17.08 -28.08 -11.95
CA THR A 4 -15.66 -27.77 -12.16
C THR A 4 -15.39 -27.06 -13.50
N ASP A 5 -16.15 -27.41 -14.55
CA ASP A 5 -16.00 -26.82 -15.88
C ASP A 5 -16.60 -25.40 -15.97
N ILE A 6 -17.66 -25.14 -15.20
CA ILE A 6 -18.33 -23.83 -15.14
C ILE A 6 -17.45 -22.80 -14.39
N VAL A 7 -16.82 -23.20 -13.28
CA VAL A 7 -15.90 -22.33 -12.52
C VAL A 7 -14.67 -21.99 -13.37
N LYS A 8 -14.11 -22.98 -14.08
CA LYS A 8 -12.94 -22.78 -14.95
C LYS A 8 -13.24 -21.86 -16.13
N SER A 9 -14.41 -21.99 -16.77
CA SER A 9 -14.81 -21.15 -17.91
C SER A 9 -15.19 -19.72 -17.50
N THR A 10 -15.79 -19.54 -16.32
CA THR A 10 -16.15 -18.22 -15.78
C THR A 10 -14.90 -17.40 -15.41
N GLY A 11 -13.92 -18.00 -14.72
CA GLY A 11 -12.67 -17.32 -14.35
C GLY A 11 -11.81 -16.89 -15.56
N ILE A 12 -11.78 -17.72 -16.61
CA ILE A 12 -11.09 -17.37 -17.88
C ILE A 12 -11.77 -16.18 -18.57
N SER A 13 -13.11 -16.13 -18.55
CA SER A 13 -13.87 -15.03 -19.17
C SER A 13 -13.69 -13.72 -18.41
N LEU A 14 -13.68 -13.79 -17.09
CA LEU A 14 -13.38 -12.67 -16.18
C LEU A 14 -12.01 -12.05 -16.44
N THR A 15 -10.99 -12.90 -16.46
CA THR A 15 -9.61 -12.47 -16.68
C THR A 15 -9.42 -11.83 -18.05
N LYS A 16 -10.01 -12.42 -19.10
CA LYS A 16 -9.99 -11.85 -20.44
C LYS A 16 -10.74 -10.53 -20.52
N GLY A 17 -11.86 -10.40 -19.82
CA GLY A 17 -12.61 -9.15 -19.72
C GLY A 17 -11.79 -8.05 -19.05
N ALA A 18 -11.22 -8.31 -17.87
CA ALA A 18 -10.50 -7.31 -17.08
C ALA A 18 -9.18 -6.87 -17.73
N ILE A 19 -8.32 -7.83 -18.13
CA ILE A 19 -7.03 -7.50 -18.75
C ILE A 19 -7.21 -7.04 -20.20
N GLY A 20 -8.15 -7.63 -20.93
CA GLY A 20 -8.42 -7.25 -22.32
C GLY A 20 -9.14 -5.91 -22.46
N ALA A 21 -9.77 -5.41 -21.40
CA ALA A 21 -10.37 -4.07 -21.38
C ALA A 21 -9.32 -2.95 -21.31
N ILE A 22 -8.09 -3.25 -20.87
CA ILE A 22 -7.02 -2.26 -20.74
C ILE A 22 -6.53 -1.86 -22.15
N PRO A 23 -6.68 -0.59 -22.55
CA PRO A 23 -6.18 -0.11 -23.83
C PRO A 23 -4.67 -0.34 -23.97
N TYR A 24 -4.23 -0.76 -25.16
CA TYR A 24 -2.82 -0.82 -25.57
C TYR A 24 -1.89 -1.72 -24.72
N VAL A 25 -2.41 -2.57 -23.83
CA VAL A 25 -1.61 -3.48 -22.98
C VAL A 25 -0.56 -4.28 -23.77
N GLY A 26 -0.89 -4.77 -24.97
CA GLY A 26 0.06 -5.50 -25.82
C GLY A 26 1.21 -4.64 -26.35
N THR A 27 0.95 -3.38 -26.69
CA THR A 27 1.96 -2.43 -27.19
C THR A 27 2.91 -2.03 -26.07
N LEU A 28 2.38 -1.67 -24.90
CA LEU A 28 3.17 -1.32 -23.72
C LEU A 28 4.15 -2.43 -23.33
N LEU A 29 3.68 -3.68 -23.31
CA LEU A 29 4.52 -4.83 -23.00
C LEU A 29 5.67 -4.98 -24.00
N ASN A 30 5.40 -4.78 -25.29
CA ASN A 30 6.44 -4.84 -26.32
C ASN A 30 7.50 -3.75 -26.11
N GLU A 31 7.12 -2.52 -25.83
CA GLU A 31 8.05 -1.40 -25.61
C GLU A 31 9.02 -1.67 -24.46
N ILE A 32 8.51 -2.18 -23.32
CA ILE A 32 9.35 -2.55 -22.17
C ILE A 32 10.33 -3.67 -22.51
N PHE A 33 9.98 -4.56 -23.45
CA PHE A 33 10.81 -5.71 -23.82
C PHE A 33 11.90 -5.39 -24.84
N PHE A 34 11.81 -4.28 -25.59
CA PHE A 34 12.77 -3.91 -26.63
C PHE A 34 14.15 -3.42 -26.11
N GLU A 35 14.30 -3.12 -24.82
CA GLU A 35 15.60 -2.71 -24.26
C GLU A 35 16.56 -3.91 -24.09
N ASN A 36 17.86 -3.76 -24.41
CA ASN A 36 18.92 -4.82 -24.40
C ASN A 36 19.15 -5.57 -23.06
N ARG A 37 18.38 -5.28 -22.00
CA ARG A 37 18.28 -6.05 -20.72
C ARG A 37 16.90 -6.70 -20.54
N GLY A 38 16.18 -6.89 -21.65
CA GLY A 38 14.74 -7.18 -21.70
C GLY A 38 14.31 -8.45 -21.00
N ARG A 39 15.11 -9.53 -21.01
CA ARG A 39 14.66 -10.83 -20.47
C ARG A 39 14.29 -10.79 -18.98
N LEU A 40 15.10 -10.16 -18.13
CA LEU A 40 14.80 -10.08 -16.68
C LEU A 40 13.66 -9.11 -16.37
N LYS A 41 13.45 -8.08 -17.20
CA LYS A 41 12.30 -7.17 -17.08
C LYS A 41 11.02 -7.89 -17.54
N GLN A 42 11.11 -8.59 -18.66
CA GLN A 42 10.06 -9.43 -19.23
C GLN A 42 9.63 -10.54 -18.29
N GLU A 43 10.56 -11.27 -17.67
CA GLU A 43 10.25 -12.30 -16.68
C GLU A 43 9.46 -11.73 -15.50
N ARG A 44 9.83 -10.52 -15.03
CA ARG A 44 9.13 -9.85 -13.93
C ARG A 44 7.72 -9.41 -14.32
N VAL A 45 7.58 -8.79 -15.48
CA VAL A 45 6.27 -8.34 -15.98
C VAL A 45 5.37 -9.54 -16.30
N ASN A 46 5.90 -10.59 -16.95
CA ASN A 46 5.15 -11.81 -17.24
C ASN A 46 4.70 -12.52 -15.97
N ARG A 47 5.58 -12.65 -14.98
CA ARG A 47 5.22 -13.22 -13.67
C ARG A 47 4.10 -12.41 -13.02
N PHE A 48 4.22 -11.09 -13.01
CA PHE A 48 3.19 -10.21 -12.49
C PHE A 48 1.83 -10.40 -13.19
N ILE A 49 1.81 -10.41 -14.52
CA ILE A 49 0.58 -10.60 -15.28
C ILE A 49 -0.04 -11.96 -14.97
N GLU A 50 0.78 -13.01 -14.83
CA GLU A 50 0.28 -14.34 -14.48
C GLU A 50 -0.30 -14.39 -13.06
N GLU A 51 0.37 -13.77 -12.09
CA GLU A 51 -0.13 -13.65 -10.73
C GLU A 51 -1.40 -12.80 -10.63
N LEU A 52 -1.54 -11.76 -11.47
CA LEU A 52 -2.75 -10.95 -11.58
C LEU A 52 -3.91 -11.76 -12.16
N LYS A 53 -3.67 -12.53 -13.23
CA LYS A 53 -4.66 -13.46 -13.81
C LYS A 53 -5.16 -14.47 -12.78
N ILE A 54 -4.24 -15.08 -12.03
CA ILE A 54 -4.57 -16.05 -10.98
C ILE A 54 -5.44 -15.39 -9.91
N TYR A 55 -5.08 -14.19 -9.46
CA TYR A 55 -5.82 -13.44 -8.45
C TYR A 55 -7.25 -13.12 -8.93
N ILE A 56 -7.38 -12.52 -10.11
CA ILE A 56 -8.68 -12.19 -10.73
C ILE A 56 -9.54 -13.45 -10.89
N SER A 57 -8.95 -14.55 -11.35
CA SER A 57 -9.70 -15.79 -11.60
C SER A 57 -10.22 -16.47 -10.34
N LYS A 58 -9.50 -16.34 -9.21
CA LYS A 58 -9.76 -17.12 -7.99
C LYS A 58 -10.46 -16.32 -6.90
N GLU A 59 -10.16 -15.02 -6.81
CA GLU A 59 -10.53 -14.20 -5.65
C GLU A 59 -11.57 -13.14 -6.02
N MET A 60 -11.96 -13.01 -7.29
CA MET A 60 -12.83 -11.94 -7.76
C MET A 60 -14.02 -12.42 -8.59
N ASN A 61 -15.12 -11.67 -8.48
CA ASN A 61 -16.36 -11.85 -9.25
C ASN A 61 -16.57 -10.69 -10.24
N GLN A 62 -17.38 -10.89 -11.30
CA GLN A 62 -17.54 -9.88 -12.37
C GLN A 62 -18.05 -8.54 -11.84
N ASN A 63 -18.95 -8.56 -10.86
CA ASN A 63 -19.60 -7.36 -10.32
C ASN A 63 -18.68 -6.51 -9.43
N GLN A 64 -17.43 -6.94 -9.22
CA GLN A 64 -16.45 -6.19 -8.43
C GLN A 64 -15.59 -5.26 -9.29
N PHE A 65 -15.64 -5.38 -10.62
CA PHE A 65 -14.81 -4.57 -11.51
C PHE A 65 -15.55 -3.33 -12.00
N ASP A 66 -14.88 -2.19 -11.92
CA ASP A 66 -15.30 -0.98 -12.61
C ASP A 66 -14.75 -0.99 -14.04
N PHE A 67 -15.46 -1.68 -14.94
CA PHE A 67 -15.04 -1.81 -16.35
C PHE A 67 -15.04 -0.49 -17.12
N ASP A 68 -15.81 0.51 -16.67
CA ASP A 68 -15.82 1.83 -17.30
C ASP A 68 -14.56 2.59 -16.91
N TYR A 69 -14.17 2.55 -15.65
CA TYR A 69 -12.89 3.09 -15.20
C TYR A 69 -11.68 2.34 -15.81
N ILE A 70 -11.70 1.00 -15.88
CA ILE A 70 -10.58 0.22 -16.48
C ILE A 70 -10.31 0.62 -17.95
N LYS A 71 -11.33 1.08 -18.68
CA LYS A 71 -11.20 1.54 -20.06
C LYS A 71 -10.82 3.01 -20.18
N SER A 72 -10.76 3.74 -19.08
CA SER A 72 -10.45 5.17 -19.06
C SER A 72 -8.97 5.42 -19.31
N GLU A 73 -8.65 6.61 -19.83
CA GLU A 73 -7.28 7.10 -20.00
C GLU A 73 -6.54 7.15 -18.66
N GLN A 74 -7.20 7.61 -17.61
CA GLN A 74 -6.63 7.67 -16.26
C GLN A 74 -6.15 6.31 -15.75
N PHE A 75 -6.94 5.25 -15.97
CA PHE A 75 -6.53 3.90 -15.60
C PHE A 75 -5.40 3.39 -16.50
N SER A 76 -5.42 3.70 -17.80
CA SER A 76 -4.32 3.37 -18.72
C SER A 76 -2.99 3.94 -18.24
N ASP A 77 -2.96 5.23 -17.87
CA ASP A 77 -1.77 5.91 -17.37
C ASP A 77 -1.27 5.27 -16.06
N LEU A 78 -2.19 5.01 -15.12
CA LEU A 78 -1.90 4.32 -13.87
C LEU A 78 -1.31 2.92 -14.11
N PHE A 79 -1.92 2.15 -15.01
CA PHE A 79 -1.48 0.81 -15.35
C PHE A 79 -0.08 0.83 -15.95
N GLU A 80 0.18 1.72 -16.91
CA GLU A 80 1.50 1.92 -17.48
C GLU A 80 2.55 2.26 -16.41
N SER A 81 2.24 3.21 -15.54
CA SER A 81 3.07 3.63 -14.42
C SER A 81 3.42 2.47 -13.47
N ILE A 82 2.46 1.58 -13.19
CA ILE A 82 2.66 0.41 -12.34
C ILE A 82 3.52 -0.64 -13.04
N ILE A 83 3.23 -0.96 -14.31
CA ILE A 83 3.98 -1.95 -15.09
C ILE A 83 5.44 -1.50 -15.26
N PHE A 84 5.67 -0.21 -15.52
CA PHE A 84 7.02 0.33 -15.61
C PHE A 84 7.78 0.13 -14.29
N ARG A 85 7.17 0.48 -13.14
CA ARG A 85 7.79 0.29 -11.82
C ARG A 85 8.06 -1.18 -11.50
N ILE A 86 7.16 -2.09 -11.87
CA ILE A 86 7.34 -3.54 -11.75
C ILE A 86 8.55 -4.02 -12.55
N SER A 87 8.71 -3.54 -13.78
CA SER A 87 9.84 -3.92 -14.65
C SER A 87 11.20 -3.55 -14.04
N GLN A 88 11.26 -2.49 -13.24
CA GLN A 88 12.49 -1.99 -12.63
C GLN A 88 12.74 -2.56 -11.23
N ASN A 89 11.73 -3.05 -10.51
CA ASN A 89 11.85 -3.47 -9.11
C ASN A 89 12.18 -4.97 -8.95
N ARG A 90 12.98 -5.32 -7.93
CA ARG A 90 13.37 -6.71 -7.62
C ARG A 90 12.86 -7.21 -6.27
N SER A 91 12.28 -6.33 -5.45
CA SER A 91 11.73 -6.72 -4.15
C SER A 91 10.31 -7.25 -4.34
N GLU A 92 10.12 -8.52 -3.98
CA GLU A 92 8.82 -9.20 -4.10
C GLU A 92 7.75 -8.50 -3.24
N GLU A 93 8.11 -7.95 -2.07
CA GLU A 93 7.16 -7.22 -1.23
C GLU A 93 6.64 -5.95 -1.92
N LYS A 94 7.53 -5.21 -2.59
CA LYS A 94 7.16 -4.01 -3.35
C LYS A 94 6.35 -4.36 -4.61
N LEU A 95 6.71 -5.43 -5.30
CA LEU A 95 5.94 -5.94 -6.44
C LEU A 95 4.52 -6.33 -6.02
N HIS A 96 4.38 -7.05 -4.90
CA HIS A 96 3.08 -7.41 -4.33
C HIS A 96 2.25 -6.19 -3.93
N ARG A 97 2.88 -5.16 -3.37
CA ARG A 97 2.20 -3.89 -3.05
C ARG A 97 1.67 -3.19 -4.30
N LEU A 98 2.47 -3.08 -5.36
CA LEU A 98 2.03 -2.51 -6.63
C LEU A 98 0.89 -3.32 -7.27
N LYS A 99 0.92 -4.65 -7.13
CA LYS A 99 -0.18 -5.52 -7.53
C LYS A 99 -1.46 -5.19 -6.76
N LYS A 100 -1.40 -5.04 -5.44
CA LYS A 100 -2.54 -4.66 -4.62
C LYS A 100 -3.12 -3.31 -5.03
N VAL A 101 -2.26 -2.31 -5.24
CA VAL A 101 -2.68 -0.99 -5.73
C VAL A 101 -3.44 -1.13 -7.04
N LEU A 102 -2.91 -1.88 -8.01
CA LEU A 102 -3.60 -2.07 -9.29
C LEU A 102 -4.97 -2.73 -9.10
N VAL A 103 -5.02 -3.82 -8.35
CA VAL A 103 -6.28 -4.54 -8.07
C VAL A 103 -7.30 -3.64 -7.41
N ASN A 104 -6.89 -2.85 -6.40
CA ASN A 104 -7.78 -1.92 -5.72
C ASN A 104 -8.34 -0.89 -6.70
N GLN A 105 -7.52 -0.36 -7.60
CA GLN A 105 -7.96 0.62 -8.59
C GLN A 105 -8.91 0.01 -9.63
N MET A 106 -8.81 -1.28 -9.92
CA MET A 106 -9.75 -1.99 -10.79
C MET A 106 -11.14 -2.21 -10.15
N THR A 107 -11.25 -2.17 -8.82
CA THR A 107 -12.48 -2.51 -8.09
C THR A 107 -13.12 -1.35 -7.34
N SER A 108 -12.30 -0.47 -6.79
CA SER A 108 -12.69 0.70 -6.03
C SER A 108 -11.69 1.80 -6.38
N PRO A 109 -11.90 2.48 -7.52
CA PRO A 109 -11.04 3.55 -7.97
C PRO A 109 -10.83 4.56 -6.84
N TYR A 110 -9.58 4.87 -6.56
CA TYR A 110 -9.26 5.90 -5.57
C TYR A 110 -8.74 7.12 -6.29
N GLU A 111 -9.59 8.15 -6.32
CA GLU A 111 -9.25 9.45 -6.88
C GLU A 111 -8.33 10.21 -5.93
N THR A 112 -7.15 10.56 -6.43
CA THR A 112 -6.19 11.42 -5.74
C THR A 112 -5.25 12.06 -6.75
N ASP A 113 -4.97 13.34 -6.56
CA ASP A 113 -3.96 14.08 -7.35
C ASP A 113 -2.53 13.58 -7.07
N TYR A 114 -2.35 12.78 -6.02
CA TYR A 114 -1.06 12.26 -5.58
C TYR A 114 -0.72 10.89 -6.14
N THR A 115 -1.48 10.35 -7.09
CA THR A 115 -1.32 8.98 -7.61
C THR A 115 0.12 8.65 -7.97
N GLU A 116 0.78 9.45 -8.82
CA GLU A 116 2.18 9.23 -9.21
C GLU A 116 3.14 9.36 -8.03
N THR A 117 2.89 10.30 -7.12
CA THR A 117 3.71 10.49 -5.92
C THR A 117 3.60 9.26 -5.00
N PHE A 118 2.39 8.73 -4.82
CA PHE A 118 2.17 7.53 -4.02
C PHE A 118 2.77 6.28 -4.65
N LEU A 119 2.70 6.13 -5.98
CA LEU A 119 3.39 5.03 -6.67
C LEU A 119 4.91 5.11 -6.50
N ASP A 120 5.46 6.32 -6.55
CA ASP A 120 6.88 6.57 -6.29
C ASP A 120 7.27 6.16 -4.87
N ILE A 121 6.49 6.59 -3.88
CA ILE A 121 6.70 6.20 -2.48
C ILE A 121 6.56 4.69 -2.33
N ALA A 122 5.51 4.07 -2.88
CA ALA A 122 5.26 2.64 -2.83
C ALA A 122 6.38 1.81 -3.47
N SER A 123 7.08 2.34 -4.48
CA SER A 123 8.23 1.66 -5.08
C SER A 123 9.53 1.81 -4.27
N LYS A 124 9.62 2.79 -3.38
CA LYS A 124 10.84 3.12 -2.61
C LYS A 124 10.78 2.64 -1.17
N ILE A 125 9.64 2.78 -0.50
CA ILE A 125 9.42 2.44 0.91
C ILE A 125 9.54 0.93 1.17
N ASN A 126 10.16 0.57 2.29
CA ASN A 126 10.30 -0.83 2.73
C ASN A 126 9.23 -1.22 3.77
N GLU A 127 9.14 -2.52 4.09
CA GLU A 127 8.14 -3.05 5.02
C GLU A 127 8.26 -2.48 6.44
N LYS A 128 9.50 -2.28 6.94
CA LYS A 128 9.72 -1.70 8.28
C LYS A 128 9.24 -0.26 8.38
N GLN A 129 9.41 0.52 7.33
CA GLN A 129 8.86 1.88 7.25
C GLN A 129 7.33 1.88 7.21
N ILE A 130 6.71 0.92 6.53
CA ILE A 130 5.26 0.75 6.55
C ILE A 130 4.77 0.34 7.94
N GLU A 131 5.47 -0.58 8.61
CA GLU A 131 5.17 -1.01 9.99
C GLU A 131 5.20 0.17 10.96
N ILE A 132 6.25 1.00 10.89
CA ILE A 132 6.38 2.23 11.69
C ILE A 132 5.21 3.18 11.37
N LEU A 133 4.96 3.46 10.09
CA LEU A 133 3.90 4.38 9.67
C LEU A 133 2.52 3.90 10.13
N ASN A 134 2.22 2.60 10.00
CA ASN A 134 0.99 1.99 10.47
C ASN A 134 0.82 2.07 11.98
N THR A 135 1.91 1.93 12.74
CA THR A 135 1.88 2.08 14.20
C THR A 135 1.52 3.52 14.58
N HIS A 136 2.06 4.53 13.89
CA HIS A 136 1.65 5.92 14.08
C HIS A 136 0.19 6.17 13.70
N ARG A 137 -0.35 5.51 12.67
CA ARG A 137 -1.78 5.57 12.34
C ARG A 137 -2.65 5.02 13.48
N LYS A 138 -2.29 3.86 14.03
CA LYS A 138 -3.00 3.27 15.18
C LYS A 138 -3.00 4.21 16.38
N ALA A 139 -1.86 4.87 16.64
CA ALA A 139 -1.74 5.83 17.72
C ALA A 139 -2.60 7.09 17.50
N GLU A 140 -2.70 7.57 16.26
CA GLU A 140 -3.56 8.70 15.89
C GLU A 140 -5.04 8.37 16.08
N TYR A 141 -5.46 7.15 15.73
CA TYR A 141 -6.83 6.66 15.98
C TYR A 141 -7.08 6.23 17.42
N GLY A 142 -6.13 6.43 18.34
CA GLY A 142 -6.29 6.09 19.75
C GLY A 142 -6.32 4.59 20.06
N GLN A 143 -5.99 3.74 19.07
CA GLN A 143 -5.95 2.28 19.23
C GLN A 143 -4.77 1.83 20.11
N ILE A 144 -3.68 2.60 20.09
CA ILE A 144 -2.52 2.42 20.97
C ILE A 144 -2.14 3.75 21.63
N LYS A 145 -1.61 3.70 22.85
CA LYS A 145 -1.06 4.86 23.56
C LYS A 145 0.43 4.63 23.83
N ASN A 146 1.23 5.70 23.71
CA ASN A 146 2.65 5.62 24.02
C ASN A 146 2.87 5.66 25.54
N GLU A 147 3.78 4.82 26.06
CA GLU A 147 4.15 4.78 27.49
C GLU A 147 4.54 6.14 28.06
N ASP A 148 5.24 6.99 27.29
CA ASP A 148 5.67 8.32 27.72
C ASP A 148 4.50 9.24 28.13
N LYS A 149 3.29 8.99 27.60
CA LYS A 149 2.10 9.78 27.97
C LYS A 149 1.50 9.38 29.33
N LEU A 150 1.89 8.24 29.92
CA LEU A 150 1.34 7.79 31.19
C LEU A 150 2.06 8.39 32.40
N LEU A 151 3.37 8.63 32.28
CA LEU A 151 4.16 9.23 33.36
C LEU A 151 3.79 10.72 33.58
N ASP A 152 3.38 11.45 32.54
CA ASP A 152 3.10 12.88 32.62
C ASP A 152 1.68 13.25 33.10
N ARG A 153 0.75 12.31 33.27
CA ARG A 153 -0.65 12.66 33.61
C ARG A 153 -1.30 11.92 34.77
N GLY A 154 -0.69 10.89 35.37
CA GLY A 154 -1.32 10.17 36.49
C GLY A 154 -2.69 9.56 36.14
N ILE A 155 -2.97 9.36 34.85
CA ILE A 155 -4.19 8.75 34.35
C ILE A 155 -3.88 7.28 34.12
N LEU A 156 -3.99 6.47 35.16
CA LEU A 156 -4.27 5.06 35.01
C LEU A 156 -5.71 4.98 34.49
N ASP A 157 -5.85 4.69 33.21
CA ASP A 157 -7.14 4.42 32.57
C ASP A 157 -7.72 3.16 33.23
N ALA A 158 -8.64 3.35 34.17
CA ALA A 158 -9.19 2.30 35.04
C ALA A 158 -9.89 1.16 34.26
N ASN A 159 -10.11 1.34 32.96
CA ASN A 159 -10.85 0.40 32.10
C ASN A 159 -9.96 -0.56 31.29
N HIS A 160 -8.62 -0.45 31.29
CA HIS A 160 -7.70 -1.39 30.63
C HIS A 160 -8.01 -1.71 29.13
N THR A 161 -8.74 -0.87 28.40
CA THR A 161 -9.13 -1.16 27.00
C THR A 161 -8.13 -0.69 25.94
N VAL A 162 -7.06 0.02 26.32
CA VAL A 162 -6.10 0.59 25.36
C VAL A 162 -4.72 -0.01 25.55
N GLU A 163 -4.15 -0.57 24.48
CA GLU A 163 -2.79 -1.13 24.48
C GLU A 163 -1.76 0.01 24.65
N VAL A 164 -0.92 -0.13 25.67
CA VAL A 164 0.16 0.80 25.97
C VAL A 164 1.45 0.21 25.41
N SER A 165 2.22 0.99 24.63
CA SER A 165 3.50 0.53 24.08
C SER A 165 4.54 1.64 23.91
N ASN A 166 5.82 1.31 24.03
CA ASN A 166 6.92 2.24 23.72
C ASN A 166 7.22 2.32 22.21
N PHE A 167 6.19 2.48 21.37
CA PHE A 167 6.33 2.43 19.90
C PHE A 167 7.15 3.55 19.26
N ARG A 168 7.66 4.51 20.05
CA ARG A 168 8.56 5.57 19.59
C ARG A 168 10.04 5.18 19.74
N ASP A 169 10.30 4.04 20.37
CA ASP A 169 11.62 3.50 20.58
C ASP A 169 11.99 2.49 19.47
N ASN A 170 13.28 2.44 19.12
CA ASN A 170 13.79 1.50 18.14
C ASN A 170 13.65 0.04 18.59
N GLU A 171 13.69 -0.23 19.90
CA GLU A 171 13.57 -1.57 20.47
C GLU A 171 12.20 -2.19 20.18
N TYR A 172 11.14 -1.39 20.16
CA TYR A 172 9.78 -1.84 19.80
C TYR A 172 9.75 -2.49 18.41
N TYR A 173 10.48 -1.93 17.44
CA TYR A 173 10.55 -2.45 16.07
C TYR A 173 11.65 -3.50 15.86
N LYS A 174 12.41 -3.83 16.92
CA LYS A 174 13.59 -4.70 16.89
C LYS A 174 14.65 -4.19 15.91
N LEU A 175 14.88 -2.88 15.93
CA LEU A 175 15.84 -2.19 15.07
C LEU A 175 17.00 -1.62 15.88
N GLU A 176 18.17 -1.57 15.26
CA GLU A 176 19.24 -0.71 15.75
C GLU A 176 18.82 0.75 15.67
N LYS A 177 19.28 1.54 16.64
CA LYS A 177 18.95 2.97 16.73
C LYS A 177 19.22 3.74 15.44
N ALA A 178 20.37 3.50 14.79
CA ALA A 178 20.72 4.18 13.54
C ALA A 178 19.76 3.84 12.40
N GLN A 179 19.32 2.57 12.30
CA GLN A 179 18.38 2.12 11.28
C GLN A 179 16.99 2.70 11.49
N TYR A 180 16.51 2.69 12.75
CA TYR A 180 15.24 3.33 13.11
C TYR A 180 15.27 4.83 12.77
N MET A 181 16.33 5.54 13.16
CA MET A 181 16.51 6.96 12.87
C MET A 181 16.48 7.25 11.35
N PHE A 182 17.16 6.43 10.55
CA PHE A 182 17.11 6.55 9.10
C PHE A 182 15.68 6.38 8.57
N TYR A 183 14.94 5.37 9.04
CA TYR A 183 13.57 5.13 8.59
C TYR A 183 12.61 6.27 8.94
N VAL A 184 12.65 6.78 10.17
CA VAL A 184 11.76 7.90 10.54
C VAL A 184 12.11 9.18 9.81
N GLN A 185 13.40 9.46 9.58
CA GLN A 185 13.84 10.62 8.78
C GLN A 185 13.38 10.50 7.32
N ASP A 186 13.47 9.30 6.74
CA ASP A 186 13.05 9.04 5.37
C ASP A 186 11.51 9.08 5.20
N LEU A 187 10.76 8.73 6.26
CA LEU A 187 9.31 8.90 6.31
C LEU A 187 8.91 10.38 6.45
N VAL A 188 9.64 11.16 7.26
CA VAL A 188 9.45 12.61 7.40
C VAL A 188 9.77 13.32 6.08
N SER A 189 10.84 12.94 5.38
CA SER A 189 11.21 13.55 4.10
C SER A 189 10.20 13.30 2.98
N LYS A 190 9.40 12.21 3.09
CA LYS A 190 8.28 11.90 2.19
C LYS A 190 6.95 12.52 2.64
N SER A 191 6.97 13.37 3.67
CA SER A 191 5.78 13.96 4.27
C SER A 191 4.77 12.94 4.83
N LEU A 192 5.20 11.71 5.11
CA LEU A 192 4.34 10.65 5.68
C LEU A 192 4.25 10.74 7.21
N LEU A 193 5.33 11.22 7.84
CA LEU A 193 5.39 11.59 9.25
C LEU A 193 5.75 13.06 9.40
N LEU A 194 5.38 13.64 10.53
CA LEU A 194 5.76 14.97 10.99
C LEU A 194 6.58 14.85 12.27
N ASP A 195 7.71 15.56 12.33
CA ASP A 195 8.47 15.75 13.56
C ASP A 195 7.93 16.96 14.36
N ASP A 196 7.23 16.66 15.46
CA ASP A 196 6.69 17.64 16.40
C ASP A 196 7.63 17.88 17.60
N SER A 197 8.88 17.41 17.51
CA SER A 197 9.90 17.60 18.55
C SER A 197 10.44 19.04 18.60
N ILE A 198 10.43 19.77 17.48
CA ILE A 198 11.02 21.11 17.39
C ILE A 198 10.22 22.13 18.22
N ASN A 199 8.92 21.88 18.43
CA ASN A 199 8.03 22.79 19.16
C ASN A 199 8.08 22.61 20.68
N ARG A 200 8.99 21.78 21.22
CA ARG A 200 9.02 21.44 22.65
C ARG A 200 10.38 21.70 23.29
N LEU A 201 10.35 22.19 24.52
CA LEU A 201 11.56 22.46 25.29
C LEU A 201 12.27 21.15 25.62
N SER A 202 13.57 21.09 25.35
CA SER A 202 14.48 19.99 25.73
C SER A 202 14.23 18.63 25.05
N THR A 203 13.44 18.56 23.98
CA THR A 203 13.24 17.33 23.19
C THR A 203 14.23 17.22 22.04
N ARG A 204 14.79 16.02 21.83
CA ARG A 204 15.68 15.76 20.69
C ARG A 204 14.86 15.62 19.40
N PRO A 205 15.41 15.99 18.23
CA PRO A 205 14.74 15.77 16.95
C PRO A 205 14.31 14.31 16.75
N TYR A 206 13.21 14.10 16.04
CA TYR A 206 12.62 12.80 15.70
C TYR A 206 12.21 11.93 16.89
N THR A 207 11.98 12.52 18.06
CA THR A 207 11.47 11.79 19.25
C THR A 207 9.96 11.80 19.33
N ILE A 208 9.32 12.86 18.82
CA ILE A 208 7.87 13.03 18.85
C ILE A 208 7.37 13.11 17.43
N LEU A 209 7.07 11.94 16.88
CA LEU A 209 6.54 11.79 15.53
C LEU A 209 5.02 11.61 15.56
N LYS A 210 4.37 12.21 14.56
CA LYS A 210 2.93 12.05 14.26
C LYS A 210 2.76 11.66 12.80
N ILE A 211 1.75 10.85 12.51
CA ILE A 211 1.36 10.61 11.11
C ILE A 211 0.73 11.86 10.52
N THR A 212 0.97 12.14 9.24
CA THR A 212 0.32 13.24 8.54
C THR A 212 -0.97 12.76 7.86
N ALA A 213 -1.84 13.70 7.45
CA ALA A 213 -2.99 13.36 6.60
C ALA A 213 -2.53 12.69 5.29
N PHE A 214 -1.44 13.17 4.69
CA PHE A 214 -0.81 12.58 3.51
C PHE A 214 -0.32 11.15 3.75
N GLY A 215 0.22 10.87 4.94
CA GLY A 215 0.62 9.52 5.37
C GLY A 215 -0.56 8.57 5.53
N ILE A 216 -1.67 9.05 6.10
CA ILE A 216 -2.92 8.27 6.20
C ILE A 216 -3.46 7.96 4.80
N GLU A 217 -3.46 8.97 3.92
CA GLU A 217 -3.92 8.83 2.54
C GLU A 217 -3.07 7.82 1.76
N PHE A 218 -1.74 7.92 1.88
CA PHE A 218 -0.82 6.95 1.29
C PHE A 218 -1.10 5.52 1.77
N LEU A 219 -1.33 5.31 3.08
CA LEU A 219 -1.68 3.98 3.60
C LEU A 219 -2.99 3.47 2.98
N ARG A 220 -4.03 4.31 2.88
CA ARG A 220 -5.30 3.95 2.22
C ARG A 220 -5.14 3.64 0.73
N PHE A 221 -4.16 4.26 0.06
CA PHE A 221 -3.86 4.00 -1.34
C PHE A 221 -3.23 2.61 -1.53
N ILE A 222 -2.33 2.19 -0.64
CA ILE A 222 -1.63 0.89 -0.76
C ILE A 222 -2.36 -0.28 -0.08
N GLU A 223 -3.36 0.00 0.76
CA GLU A 223 -4.16 -1.00 1.47
C GLU A 223 -5.46 -1.34 0.71
N ASN A 224 -5.90 -2.59 0.84
CA ASN A 224 -7.12 -3.06 0.21
C ASN A 224 -8.34 -2.58 1.02
N ARG A 225 -9.22 -1.79 0.38
CA ARG A 225 -10.43 -1.25 1.00
C ARG A 225 -11.59 -2.23 1.12
N SER A 226 -11.44 -3.47 0.65
CA SER A 226 -12.47 -4.51 0.76
C SER A 226 -12.77 -4.99 2.19
N PHE A 227 -12.32 -4.28 3.24
CA PHE A 227 -12.53 -4.59 4.66
C PHE A 227 -13.02 -3.39 5.50
N GLU A 228 -13.46 -2.28 4.89
CA GLU A 228 -14.06 -1.16 5.65
C GLU A 228 -15.52 -1.42 6.08
N SER A 229 -16.12 -2.59 5.77
CA SER A 229 -17.48 -2.95 6.22
C SER A 229 -17.61 -3.33 7.69
N ASP A 230 -16.50 -3.50 8.43
CA ASP A 230 -16.57 -3.97 9.83
C ASP A 230 -16.41 -2.83 10.86
N SER A 231 -16.32 -1.57 10.41
CA SER A 231 -16.17 -0.40 11.31
C SER A 231 -17.41 0.49 11.44
N GLU A 232 -18.50 0.20 10.71
CA GLU A 232 -19.81 0.85 10.89
C GLU A 232 -20.77 0.04 11.79
N SER A 233 -20.23 -0.81 12.67
CA SER A 233 -21.01 -1.54 13.69
C SER A 233 -20.64 -1.09 15.10
N ILE A 234 -20.58 0.22 15.34
CA ILE A 234 -20.70 0.78 16.69
C ILE A 234 -21.70 1.94 16.60
N THR A 235 -22.98 1.57 16.61
CA THR A 235 -24.08 2.46 17.05
C THR A 235 -24.38 2.14 18.50
#